data_AF-A0AAU1GFG9-F1
#
_entry.id   AF-A0AAU1GFG9-F1
#
_cell.length_a   1.000
_cell.length_b   1.000
_cell.length_c   1.000
_cell.angle_alpha   90.00
_cell.angle_beta   90.00
_cell.angle_gamma   90.00
#
_symmetry.space_group_name_H-M   'P 1'
#
loop_
_entity.id
_entity.type
_entity.pdbx_description
1 polymer ?
#
loop_
_entity_poly.entity_id
_entity_poly.type
_entity_poly.pdbx_seq_one_letter_code
_entity_poly.pdbx_strand_id
1 'polypeptide(L)'
;MNNSVGNTARLIGAGLRALLVLTIVCGVLYPLAVTGIAQALFHDKANGSEIKDKSGNVVGSSLIGQTYNLPKQDPDDPEEAAKPDLKWFQPRLSGGLGTNSVNTQYSLILSGATNKAGDNPDLVKLVTDTKEAVVADNSTATYKVRPEDVPADAVTSSGSGLDPQISPAYAELQVHRVAEKNGLDLERVEKLVADHTEGRTLGFMGEPRVNVLELNTALKALTGN
;
A
#
# COMPACT_ATOMS: atom_id res chain seq x y z
N MET A 1 50.61 -3.18 32.12
CA MET A 1 50.01 -1.88 31.81
C MET A 1 49.10 -1.47 32.96
N ASN A 2 49.61 -0.72 33.95
CA ASN A 2 48.82 -0.25 35.07
C ASN A 2 48.19 1.10 34.71
N ASN A 3 46.95 1.08 34.20
CA ASN A 3 46.18 2.32 34.15
C ASN A 3 45.82 2.70 35.58
N SER A 4 46.35 3.83 36.07
CA SER A 4 45.96 4.40 37.36
C SER A 4 44.44 4.63 37.38
N VAL A 5 43.80 4.36 38.53
CA VAL A 5 42.37 4.59 38.78
C VAL A 5 41.92 5.97 38.31
N GLY A 6 42.77 6.99 38.44
CA GLY A 6 42.50 8.36 37.95
C GLY A 6 42.40 8.48 36.43
N ASN A 7 43.20 7.75 35.66
CA ASN A 7 43.12 7.78 34.19
C ASN A 7 41.86 7.05 33.70
N THR A 8 41.50 5.93 34.34
CA THR A 8 40.26 5.19 34.06
C THR A 8 39.02 6.04 34.39
N ALA A 9 38.99 6.71 35.55
CA ALA A 9 37.87 7.57 35.94
C ALA A 9 37.68 8.76 34.98
N ARG A 10 38.77 9.37 34.50
CA ARG A 10 38.72 10.46 33.51
C ARG A 10 38.15 9.98 32.18
N LEU A 11 38.55 8.79 31.70
CA LEU A 11 38.04 8.21 30.47
C LEU A 11 36.55 7.87 30.58
N ILE A 12 36.12 7.27 31.69
CA ILE A 12 34.70 6.96 31.95
C ILE A 12 33.87 8.26 32.00
N GLY A 13 34.36 9.31 32.68
CA GLY A 13 33.69 10.60 32.75
C GLY A 13 33.55 11.28 31.38
N ALA A 14 34.59 11.21 30.54
CA ALA A 14 34.52 11.71 29.17
C ALA A 14 33.51 10.91 28.33
N GLY A 15 33.51 9.57 28.45
CA GLY A 15 32.56 8.70 27.76
C GLY A 15 31.11 8.96 28.18
N LEU A 16 30.84 9.12 29.47
CA LEU A 16 29.51 9.43 29.98
C LEU A 16 29.02 10.79 29.49
N ARG A 17 29.87 11.82 29.47
CA ARG A 17 29.50 13.14 28.91
C ARG A 17 29.19 13.05 27.43
N ALA A 18 30.01 12.35 26.66
CA ALA A 18 29.77 12.16 25.23
C ALA A 18 28.44 11.42 25.01
N LEU A 19 28.17 10.36 25.78
CA LEU A 19 26.90 9.63 25.75
C LEU A 19 25.72 10.57 26.02
N LEU A 20 25.75 11.32 27.12
CA LEU A 20 24.66 12.24 27.50
C LEU A 20 24.42 13.32 26.46
N VAL A 21 25.49 13.93 25.95
CA VAL A 21 25.39 14.96 24.91
C VAL A 21 24.79 14.37 23.63
N LEU A 22 25.27 13.21 23.17
CA LEU A 22 24.73 12.57 21.98
C LEU A 22 23.29 12.08 22.18
N THR A 23 22.90 11.64 23.38
CA THR A 23 21.51 11.30 23.70
C THR A 23 20.61 12.53 23.60
N ILE A 24 21.02 13.67 24.15
CA ILE A 24 20.22 14.91 24.06
C ILE A 24 20.14 15.39 22.60
N VAL A 25 21.28 15.40 21.90
CA VAL A 25 21.33 15.88 20.52
C VAL A 25 20.52 14.97 19.59
N CYS A 26 20.79 13.66 19.57
CA CYS A 26 20.17 12.72 18.64
C CYS A 26 18.77 12.27 19.06
N GLY A 27 18.49 12.23 20.37
CA GLY A 27 17.22 11.75 20.92
C GLY A 27 16.20 12.84 21.22
N VAL A 28 16.62 14.11 21.34
CA VAL A 28 15.72 15.22 21.67
C VAL A 28 15.81 16.35 20.65
N LEU A 29 16.98 16.99 20.51
CA LEU A 29 17.11 18.18 19.69
C LEU A 29 16.87 17.89 18.20
N TYR A 30 17.46 16.81 17.69
CA TYR A 30 17.29 16.38 16.29
C TYR A 30 15.84 16.03 15.95
N PRO A 31 15.15 15.10 16.66
CA PRO A 31 13.76 14.77 16.31
C PRO A 31 12.83 15.98 16.46
N LEU A 32 12.99 16.82 17.49
CA LEU A 32 12.17 18.03 17.63
C LEU A 32 12.40 19.02 16.49
N ALA A 33 13.64 19.22 16.06
CA ALA A 33 13.95 20.09 14.92
C ALA A 33 13.33 19.54 13.63
N VAL A 34 13.50 18.25 13.35
CA VAL A 34 12.91 17.59 12.16
C VAL A 34 11.38 17.68 12.20
N THR A 35 10.75 17.37 13.33
CA THR A 35 9.29 17.47 13.50
C THR A 35 8.82 18.91 13.32
N GLY A 36 9.49 19.89 13.92
CA GLY A 36 9.13 21.30 13.78
C GLY A 36 9.17 21.78 12.32
N ILE A 37 10.24 21.42 11.59
CA ILE A 37 10.37 21.76 10.17
C ILE A 37 9.33 21.04 9.33
N ALA A 38 9.13 19.73 9.55
CA ALA A 38 8.16 18.93 8.80
C ALA A 38 6.73 19.43 9.00
N GLN A 39 6.35 19.78 10.23
CA GLN A 39 5.03 20.32 10.53
C GLN A 39 4.83 21.73 9.96
N ALA A 40 5.89 22.56 9.91
CA ALA A 40 5.80 23.91 9.37
C ALA A 40 5.73 23.96 7.84
N LEU A 41 6.48 23.08 7.15
CA LEU A 41 6.63 23.15 5.68
C LEU A 41 5.86 22.06 4.92
N PHE A 42 5.58 20.92 5.55
CA PHE A 42 5.04 19.72 4.89
C PHE A 42 3.96 19.05 5.74
N HIS A 43 3.05 19.84 6.34
CA HIS A 43 2.05 19.39 7.29
C HIS A 43 1.28 18.13 6.83
N ASP A 44 0.78 18.12 5.59
CA ASP A 44 0.01 16.97 5.07
C ASP A 44 0.85 15.69 5.00
N LYS A 45 2.11 15.78 4.56
CA LYS A 45 3.01 14.61 4.50
C LYS A 45 3.45 14.16 5.89
N ALA A 46 3.72 15.11 6.79
CA ALA A 46 4.14 14.84 8.16
C ALA A 46 3.04 14.14 8.97
N ASN A 47 1.78 14.38 8.63
CA ASN A 47 0.62 13.75 9.26
C ASN A 47 0.07 12.55 8.46
N GLY A 48 0.85 12.00 7.53
CA GLY A 48 0.55 10.70 6.90
C GLY A 48 -0.12 10.76 5.53
N SER A 49 -0.20 11.93 4.88
CA SER A 49 -0.78 12.09 3.54
C SER A 49 -2.21 11.54 3.44
N GLU A 50 -3.08 12.00 4.34
CA GLU A 50 -4.46 11.54 4.44
C GLU A 50 -5.28 11.88 3.18
N ILE A 51 -6.08 10.92 2.73
CA ILE A 51 -7.08 11.10 1.68
C ILE A 51 -8.45 11.25 2.35
N LYS A 52 -9.19 12.27 1.90
CA LYS A 52 -10.53 12.59 2.40
C LYS A 52 -11.57 12.37 1.32
N ASP A 53 -12.74 11.88 1.71
CA ASP A 53 -13.90 11.80 0.83
C ASP A 53 -14.53 13.18 0.59
N LYS A 54 -15.57 13.23 -0.26
CA LYS A 54 -16.36 14.45 -0.50
C LYS A 54 -17.03 15.01 0.76
N SER A 55 -17.24 14.19 1.78
CA SER A 55 -17.85 14.57 3.05
C SER A 55 -16.82 15.10 4.07
N GLY A 56 -15.53 15.06 3.72
CA GLY A 56 -14.42 15.50 4.57
C GLY A 56 -13.91 14.43 5.54
N ASN A 57 -14.42 13.19 5.46
CA ASN A 57 -13.97 12.09 6.31
C ASN A 57 -12.66 11.50 5.77
N VAL A 58 -11.72 11.21 6.66
CA VAL A 58 -10.48 10.52 6.30
C VAL A 58 -10.81 9.06 5.95
N VAL A 59 -10.55 8.68 4.70
CA VAL A 59 -10.78 7.31 4.20
C VAL A 59 -9.51 6.48 4.14
N GLY A 60 -8.34 7.10 4.32
CA GLY A 60 -7.05 6.43 4.36
C GLY A 60 -5.89 7.36 4.09
N SER A 61 -4.77 6.81 3.66
CA SER A 61 -3.54 7.52 3.29
C SER A 61 -3.18 7.19 1.86
N SER A 62 -2.71 8.17 1.09
CA SER A 62 -2.18 7.94 -0.27
C SER A 62 -0.97 7.00 -0.31
N LEU A 63 -0.37 6.71 0.85
CA LEU A 63 0.80 5.85 1.00
C LEU A 63 0.45 4.41 1.39
N ILE A 64 -0.83 4.09 1.63
CA ILE A 64 -1.26 2.78 2.15
C ILE A 64 -2.31 2.16 1.22
N GLY A 65 -1.98 1.01 0.64
CA GLY A 65 -2.92 0.19 -0.12
C GLY A 65 -4.00 -0.44 0.77
N GLN A 66 -5.23 -0.45 0.27
CA GLN A 66 -6.41 -1.05 0.93
C GLN A 66 -6.99 -2.15 0.07
N THR A 67 -7.56 -3.18 0.70
CA THR A 67 -8.29 -4.25 0.01
C THR A 67 -9.76 -3.87 -0.16
N TYR A 68 -10.34 -4.18 -1.32
CA TYR A 68 -11.72 -3.85 -1.66
C TYR A 68 -12.54 -5.11 -1.79
N ASN A 69 -12.90 -5.68 -0.64
CA ASN A 69 -13.65 -6.94 -0.53
C ASN A 69 -15.09 -6.69 -0.08
N LEU A 70 -15.97 -7.62 -0.46
CA LEU A 70 -17.31 -7.70 0.09
C LEU A 70 -17.24 -8.07 1.59
N PRO A 71 -18.22 -7.62 2.39
CA PRO A 71 -18.38 -8.12 3.75
C PRO A 71 -18.50 -9.65 3.74
N LYS A 72 -17.87 -10.29 4.73
CA LYS A 72 -18.07 -11.72 4.98
C LYS A 72 -19.55 -12.02 5.21
N GLN A 73 -20.00 -13.18 4.75
CA GLN A 73 -21.34 -13.68 5.03
C GLN A 73 -21.46 -14.08 6.49
N ASP A 74 -20.42 -14.71 7.03
CA ASP A 74 -20.27 -15.00 8.45
C ASP A 74 -19.03 -14.27 9.00
N PRO A 75 -19.21 -13.20 9.79
CA PRO A 75 -18.10 -12.47 10.40
C PRO A 75 -17.21 -13.33 11.32
N ASP A 76 -17.76 -14.40 11.89
CA ASP A 76 -17.08 -15.26 12.85
C ASP A 76 -16.39 -16.47 12.20
N ASP A 77 -16.59 -16.70 10.89
CA ASP A 77 -15.89 -17.76 10.15
C ASP A 77 -14.48 -17.29 9.73
N PRO A 78 -13.41 -17.83 10.33
CA PRO A 78 -12.04 -17.46 9.96
C PRO A 78 -11.66 -18.00 8.57
N GLU A 79 -12.32 -19.06 8.09
CA GLU A 79 -12.02 -19.75 6.84
C GLU A 79 -12.77 -19.16 5.62
N GLU A 80 -13.77 -18.28 5.84
CA GLU A 80 -14.45 -17.63 4.73
C GLU A 80 -13.47 -16.75 3.93
N ALA A 81 -13.19 -17.20 2.70
CA ALA A 81 -12.33 -16.49 1.78
C ALA A 81 -12.93 -15.12 1.41
N ALA A 82 -12.12 -14.07 1.53
CA ALA A 82 -12.52 -12.73 1.14
C ALA A 82 -12.84 -12.70 -0.37
N LYS A 83 -14.00 -12.17 -0.72
CA LYS A 83 -14.44 -12.02 -2.11
C LYS A 83 -14.25 -10.58 -2.56
N PRO A 84 -13.59 -10.31 -3.70
CA PRO A 84 -13.40 -8.95 -4.17
C PRO A 84 -14.74 -8.29 -4.52
N ASP A 85 -14.92 -7.04 -4.12
CA ASP A 85 -16.03 -6.22 -4.56
C ASP A 85 -15.72 -5.68 -5.96
N LEU A 86 -16.26 -6.37 -6.96
CA LEU A 86 -16.00 -6.08 -8.37
C LEU A 86 -16.62 -4.77 -8.89
N LYS A 87 -17.14 -3.90 -8.02
CA LYS A 87 -17.41 -2.50 -8.39
C LYS A 87 -16.19 -1.59 -8.27
N TRP A 88 -15.19 -1.97 -7.48
CA TRP A 88 -13.99 -1.16 -7.24
C TRP A 88 -12.80 -1.63 -8.07
N PHE A 89 -11.83 -0.74 -8.30
CA PHE A 89 -10.50 -1.14 -8.75
C PHE A 89 -9.80 -1.94 -7.65
N GLN A 90 -9.22 -3.06 -8.04
CA GLN A 90 -8.54 -3.99 -7.15
C GLN A 90 -7.04 -3.69 -7.13
N PRO A 91 -6.42 -3.66 -5.94
CA PRO A 91 -4.98 -3.49 -5.80
C PRO A 91 -4.24 -4.78 -6.17
N ARG A 92 -2.93 -4.75 -5.98
CA ARG A 92 -2.09 -5.96 -5.98
C ARG A 92 -2.43 -6.85 -4.78
N LEU A 93 -2.03 -8.12 -4.86
CA LEU A 93 -2.19 -9.06 -3.75
C LEU A 93 -1.39 -8.60 -2.52
N SER A 94 -2.04 -8.58 -1.36
CA SER A 94 -1.44 -8.20 -0.07
C SER A 94 -0.88 -9.41 0.72
N GLY A 95 -0.44 -10.47 0.05
CA GLY A 95 -0.14 -11.78 0.66
C GLY A 95 0.99 -11.83 1.70
N GLY A 96 1.68 -10.71 1.97
CA GLY A 96 2.69 -10.59 3.01
C GLY A 96 2.21 -9.89 4.29
N LEU A 97 0.93 -9.47 4.35
CA LEU A 97 0.35 -8.87 5.54
C LEU A 97 0.09 -9.93 6.61
N GLY A 98 0.50 -9.63 7.84
CA GLY A 98 0.24 -10.46 9.00
C GLY A 98 -0.41 -9.67 10.13
N THR A 99 -0.78 -10.39 11.19
CA THR A 99 -1.20 -9.80 12.45
C THR A 99 -0.15 -10.07 13.52
N ASN A 100 -0.02 -9.13 14.44
CA ASN A 100 0.85 -9.23 15.60
C ASN A 100 0.45 -10.41 16.52
N SER A 101 1.37 -11.34 16.72
CA SER A 101 1.19 -12.50 17.61
C SER A 101 1.75 -12.31 19.01
N VAL A 102 2.63 -11.31 19.22
CA VAL A 102 3.34 -11.10 20.49
C VAL A 102 2.62 -10.09 21.38
N ASN A 103 2.15 -8.98 20.82
CA ASN A 103 1.43 -7.94 21.57
C ASN A 103 -0.03 -7.87 21.12
N THR A 104 -0.84 -8.86 21.50
CA THR A 104 -2.25 -8.97 21.07
C THR A 104 -3.19 -7.96 21.74
N GLN A 105 -2.67 -7.02 22.54
CA GLN A 105 -3.47 -5.95 23.15
C GLN A 105 -4.04 -4.98 22.09
N TYR A 106 -3.41 -4.92 20.91
CA TYR A 106 -3.83 -4.12 19.77
C TYR A 106 -3.95 -5.01 18.53
N SER A 107 -4.77 -4.62 17.56
CA SER A 107 -4.74 -5.22 16.22
C SER A 107 -3.83 -4.37 15.35
N LEU A 108 -2.67 -4.92 14.98
CA LEU A 108 -1.67 -4.27 14.16
C LEU A 108 -1.53 -5.01 12.84
N ILE A 109 -1.55 -4.26 11.75
CA ILE A 109 -1.17 -4.76 10.44
C ILE A 109 0.35 -4.78 10.38
N LEU A 110 0.92 -5.97 10.20
CA LEU A 110 2.36 -6.13 9.96
C LEU A 110 2.63 -5.93 8.47
N SER A 111 3.45 -4.93 8.14
CA SER A 111 3.99 -4.78 6.78
C SER A 111 5.00 -5.89 6.50
N GLY A 112 4.83 -6.60 5.38
CA GLY A 112 5.67 -7.74 5.03
C GLY A 112 5.49 -8.17 3.58
N ALA A 113 6.45 -8.96 3.09
CA ALA A 113 6.48 -9.52 1.74
C ALA A 113 6.20 -11.02 1.75
N THR A 114 5.75 -11.56 0.60
CA THR A 114 5.83 -13.00 0.35
C THR A 114 7.25 -13.36 -0.08
N ASN A 115 8.08 -13.82 0.85
CA ASN A 115 9.48 -14.17 0.59
C ASN A 115 9.63 -15.58 -0.02
N LYS A 116 8.92 -15.86 -1.12
CA LYS A 116 8.99 -17.14 -1.86
C LYS A 116 9.94 -17.01 -3.06
N ALA A 117 10.75 -18.03 -3.31
CA ALA A 117 11.63 -18.10 -4.47
C ALA A 117 10.85 -18.37 -5.76
N GLY A 118 11.40 -18.00 -6.92
CA GLY A 118 10.74 -18.13 -8.22
C GLY A 118 10.44 -19.57 -8.66
N ASP A 119 11.15 -20.55 -8.10
CA ASP A 119 10.94 -22.00 -8.31
C ASP A 119 10.07 -22.65 -7.24
N ASN A 120 9.54 -21.85 -6.28
CA ASN A 120 8.67 -22.38 -5.24
C ASN A 120 7.32 -22.82 -5.85
N PRO A 121 6.89 -24.07 -5.65
CA PRO A 121 5.68 -24.60 -6.28
C PRO A 121 4.40 -23.87 -5.82
N ASP A 122 4.34 -23.42 -4.58
CA ASP A 122 3.19 -22.66 -4.09
C ASP A 122 3.10 -21.28 -4.73
N LEU A 123 4.24 -20.64 -5.01
CA LEU A 123 4.26 -19.33 -5.69
C LEU A 123 3.78 -19.50 -7.12
N VAL A 124 4.26 -20.52 -7.83
CA VAL A 124 3.80 -20.85 -9.19
C VAL A 124 2.29 -21.12 -9.20
N LYS A 125 1.79 -21.89 -8.22
CA LYS A 125 0.37 -22.15 -8.07
C LYS A 125 -0.41 -20.86 -7.81
N LEU A 126 0.02 -20.06 -6.84
CA LEU A 126 -0.62 -18.78 -6.50
C LEU A 126 -0.73 -17.87 -7.72
N VAL A 127 0.36 -17.70 -8.48
CA VAL A 127 0.37 -16.85 -9.67
C VAL A 127 -0.59 -17.41 -10.73
N THR A 128 -0.62 -18.72 -10.93
CA THR A 128 -1.50 -19.36 -11.92
C THR A 128 -2.98 -19.20 -11.53
N ASP A 129 -3.34 -19.54 -10.29
CA ASP A 129 -4.70 -19.40 -9.78
C ASP A 129 -5.16 -17.94 -9.81
N THR A 130 -4.28 -17.01 -9.41
CA THR A 130 -4.59 -15.57 -9.41
C THR A 130 -4.78 -15.06 -10.83
N LYS A 131 -3.99 -15.54 -11.78
CA LYS A 131 -4.14 -15.18 -13.19
C LYS A 131 -5.50 -15.60 -13.73
N GLU A 132 -5.94 -16.82 -13.42
CA GLU A 132 -7.27 -17.31 -13.80
C GLU A 132 -8.38 -16.46 -13.15
N ALA A 133 -8.24 -16.12 -11.87
CA ALA A 133 -9.18 -15.26 -11.17
C ALA A 133 -9.26 -13.85 -11.79
N VAL A 134 -8.11 -13.21 -12.07
CA VAL A 134 -8.06 -11.89 -12.72
C VAL A 134 -8.73 -11.91 -14.09
N VAL A 135 -8.51 -12.97 -14.89
CA VAL A 135 -9.19 -13.15 -16.18
C VAL A 135 -10.71 -13.27 -15.99
N ALA A 136 -11.15 -14.10 -15.04
CA ALA A 136 -12.56 -14.35 -14.78
C ALA A 136 -13.27 -13.10 -14.27
N ASP A 137 -12.67 -12.39 -13.31
CA ASP A 137 -13.26 -11.22 -12.67
C ASP A 137 -13.42 -10.06 -13.66
N ASN A 138 -12.45 -9.87 -14.55
CA ASN A 138 -12.42 -8.74 -15.49
C ASN A 138 -13.03 -9.05 -16.86
N SER A 139 -13.41 -10.30 -17.12
CA SER A 139 -14.16 -10.68 -18.32
C SER A 139 -15.64 -10.42 -18.11
N THR A 140 -16.21 -9.50 -18.89
CA THR A 140 -17.60 -9.11 -18.83
C THR A 140 -18.44 -9.74 -19.95
N ALA A 141 -19.70 -9.34 -20.07
CA ALA A 141 -20.53 -9.74 -21.21
C ALA A 141 -20.05 -9.11 -22.52
N THR A 142 -19.49 -7.90 -22.46
CA THR A 142 -19.09 -7.11 -23.64
C THR A 142 -17.60 -7.13 -23.92
N TYR A 143 -16.78 -7.55 -22.95
CA TYR A 143 -15.32 -7.59 -23.06
C TYR A 143 -14.75 -8.88 -22.48
N LYS A 144 -13.74 -9.46 -23.14
CA LYS A 144 -13.07 -10.69 -22.67
C LYS A 144 -11.58 -10.43 -22.49
N VAL A 145 -11.10 -10.65 -21.27
CA VAL A 145 -9.68 -10.61 -20.93
C VAL A 145 -9.07 -11.95 -21.30
N ARG A 146 -7.89 -11.95 -21.91
CA ARG A 146 -7.13 -13.18 -22.15
C ARG A 146 -5.98 -13.28 -21.17
N PRO A 147 -5.46 -14.49 -20.90
CA PRO A 147 -4.32 -14.66 -19.99
C PRO A 147 -3.08 -13.84 -20.39
N GLU A 148 -2.82 -13.61 -21.67
CA GLU A 148 -1.71 -12.78 -22.14
C GLU A 148 -1.86 -11.30 -21.82
N ASP A 149 -3.08 -10.83 -21.56
CA ASP A 149 -3.36 -9.42 -21.26
C ASP A 149 -3.11 -9.11 -19.77
N VAL A 150 -2.98 -10.13 -18.90
CA VAL A 150 -2.80 -9.96 -17.45
C VAL A 150 -1.37 -9.51 -17.12
N PRO A 151 -1.17 -8.29 -16.58
CA PRO A 151 0.15 -7.78 -16.25
C PRO A 151 0.70 -8.44 -14.98
N ALA A 152 2.03 -8.38 -14.80
CA ALA A 152 2.71 -9.09 -13.72
C ALA A 152 2.31 -8.60 -12.31
N ASP A 153 2.01 -7.32 -12.15
CA ASP A 153 1.59 -6.72 -10.87
C ASP A 153 0.19 -7.16 -10.43
N ALA A 154 -0.67 -7.61 -11.34
CA ALA A 154 -1.97 -8.19 -11.04
C ALA A 154 -1.88 -9.54 -10.30
N VAL A 155 -0.79 -10.28 -10.51
CA VAL A 155 -0.61 -11.66 -10.01
C VAL A 155 0.52 -11.78 -8.99
N THR A 156 1.27 -10.71 -8.76
CA THR A 156 2.39 -10.67 -7.80
C THR A 156 2.10 -9.72 -6.66
N SER A 157 2.40 -10.17 -5.44
CA SER A 157 2.36 -9.36 -4.24
C SER A 157 3.49 -8.32 -4.21
N SER A 158 3.34 -7.31 -3.37
CA SER A 158 4.35 -6.27 -3.16
C SER A 158 5.33 -6.61 -2.03
N GLY A 159 6.47 -5.92 -2.00
CA GLY A 159 7.49 -6.08 -0.96
C GLY A 159 7.07 -5.52 0.42
N SER A 160 6.08 -4.64 0.48
CA SER A 160 5.56 -4.09 1.74
C SER A 160 4.26 -4.75 2.21
N GLY A 161 3.52 -5.38 1.29
CA GLY A 161 2.14 -5.81 1.51
C GLY A 161 1.12 -4.65 1.52
N LEU A 162 1.58 -3.40 1.52
CA LEU A 162 0.79 -2.17 1.66
C LEU A 162 0.90 -1.26 0.43
N ASP A 163 1.31 -1.80 -0.71
CA ASP A 163 1.51 -1.04 -1.94
C ASP A 163 0.21 -0.33 -2.39
N PRO A 164 0.16 1.01 -2.41
CA PRO A 164 -1.02 1.75 -2.86
C PRO A 164 -1.13 1.78 -4.39
N GLN A 165 -0.12 1.31 -5.11
CA GLN A 165 0.04 1.53 -6.54
C GLN A 165 -0.14 0.25 -7.36
N ILE A 166 -0.77 0.43 -8.52
CA ILE A 166 -0.80 -0.55 -9.62
C ILE A 166 -0.26 0.09 -10.90
N SER A 167 0.15 -0.75 -11.85
CA SER A 167 0.52 -0.29 -13.19
C SER A 167 -0.71 0.27 -13.93
N PRO A 168 -0.53 1.22 -14.86
CA PRO A 168 -1.61 1.66 -15.74
C PRO A 168 -2.24 0.51 -16.51
N ALA A 169 -1.44 -0.46 -16.97
CA ALA A 169 -1.94 -1.66 -17.64
C ALA A 169 -2.90 -2.47 -16.77
N TYR A 170 -2.63 -2.61 -15.47
CA TYR A 170 -3.54 -3.30 -14.57
C TYR A 170 -4.79 -2.48 -14.25
N ALA A 171 -4.69 -1.15 -14.17
CA ALA A 171 -5.85 -0.29 -14.03
C ALA A 171 -6.76 -0.38 -15.28
N GLU A 172 -6.18 -0.28 -16.48
CA GLU A 172 -6.85 -0.37 -17.78
C GLU A 172 -7.57 -1.71 -17.97
N LEU A 173 -6.93 -2.83 -17.60
CA LEU A 173 -7.53 -4.17 -17.68
C LEU A 173 -8.86 -4.28 -16.92
N GLN A 174 -9.04 -3.47 -15.87
CA GLN A 174 -10.21 -3.49 -14.99
C GLN A 174 -11.33 -2.54 -15.44
N VAL A 175 -11.06 -1.63 -16.39
CA VAL A 175 -11.95 -0.51 -16.75
C VAL A 175 -13.33 -1.01 -17.24
N HIS A 176 -13.36 -2.02 -18.12
CA HIS A 176 -14.62 -2.59 -18.63
C HIS A 176 -15.50 -3.15 -17.51
N ARG A 177 -14.90 -3.93 -16.59
CA ARG A 177 -15.59 -4.49 -15.43
C ARG A 177 -16.14 -3.37 -14.54
N VAL A 178 -15.31 -2.40 -14.20
CA VAL A 178 -15.69 -1.29 -13.33
C VAL A 178 -16.82 -0.46 -13.94
N ALA A 179 -16.75 -0.16 -15.25
CA ALA A 179 -17.79 0.58 -15.95
C ALA A 179 -19.14 -0.16 -15.91
N GLU A 180 -19.16 -1.44 -16.29
CA GLU A 180 -20.39 -2.24 -16.30
C GLU A 180 -21.01 -2.41 -14.90
N LYS A 181 -20.18 -2.70 -13.89
CA LYS A 181 -20.65 -2.93 -12.51
C LYS A 181 -21.19 -1.69 -11.83
N ASN A 182 -20.78 -0.51 -12.28
CA ASN A 182 -21.25 0.78 -11.76
C ASN A 182 -22.24 1.49 -12.68
N GLY A 183 -22.59 0.91 -13.84
CA GLY A 183 -23.47 1.54 -14.84
C GLY A 183 -22.89 2.85 -15.39
N LEU A 184 -21.56 2.95 -15.47
CA LEU A 184 -20.86 4.11 -16.01
C LEU A 184 -20.51 3.90 -17.48
N ASP A 185 -20.39 5.00 -18.21
CA ASP A 185 -19.84 4.98 -19.57
C ASP A 185 -18.35 4.60 -19.55
N LEU A 186 -17.92 3.82 -20.55
CA LEU A 186 -16.56 3.29 -20.62
C LEU A 186 -15.53 4.42 -20.70
N GLU A 187 -15.75 5.38 -21.60
CA GLU A 187 -14.86 6.53 -21.81
C GLU A 187 -14.68 7.34 -20.52
N ARG A 188 -15.74 7.40 -19.69
CA ARG A 188 -15.68 8.09 -18.40
C ARG A 188 -14.72 7.41 -17.42
N VAL A 189 -14.70 6.08 -17.40
CA VAL A 189 -13.82 5.30 -16.52
C VAL A 189 -12.39 5.28 -17.06
N GLU A 190 -12.21 5.18 -18.38
CA GLU A 190 -10.89 5.33 -19.02
C GLU A 190 -10.26 6.68 -18.69
N LYS A 191 -11.05 7.77 -18.84
CA LYS A 191 -10.61 9.11 -18.47
C LYS A 191 -10.26 9.20 -16.98
N LEU A 192 -11.02 8.54 -16.11
CA LEU A 192 -10.74 8.52 -14.67
C LEU A 192 -9.36 7.91 -14.38
N VAL A 193 -9.03 6.79 -15.03
CA VAL A 193 -7.72 6.14 -14.90
C VAL A 193 -6.61 7.03 -15.45
N ALA A 194 -6.81 7.65 -16.62
CA ALA A 194 -5.85 8.56 -17.22
C ALA A 194 -5.56 9.78 -16.32
N ASP A 195 -6.60 10.38 -15.75
CA ASP A 195 -6.49 11.55 -14.86
C ASP A 195 -5.78 11.22 -13.52
N HIS A 196 -5.74 9.94 -13.12
CA HIS A 196 -5.05 9.45 -11.91
C HIS A 196 -3.78 8.64 -12.21
N THR A 197 -3.28 8.68 -13.44
CA THR A 197 -2.02 8.06 -13.81
C THR A 197 -0.87 9.03 -13.60
N GLU A 198 0.01 8.70 -12.66
CA GLU A 198 1.25 9.43 -12.43
C GLU A 198 2.36 8.89 -13.34
N GLY A 199 3.08 9.81 -14.00
CA GLY A 199 4.27 9.48 -14.77
C GLY A 199 5.48 9.14 -13.91
N ARG A 200 6.61 8.85 -14.58
CA ARG A 200 7.90 8.63 -13.93
C ARG A 200 8.37 9.88 -13.18
N THR A 201 8.99 9.67 -12.03
CA THR A 201 9.60 10.77 -11.27
C THR A 201 10.75 11.34 -12.09
N LEU A 202 10.75 12.66 -12.30
CA LEU A 202 11.71 13.37 -13.18
C LEU A 202 11.76 12.83 -14.63
N GLY A 203 10.74 12.07 -15.07
CA GLY A 203 10.66 11.51 -16.43
C GLY A 203 11.42 10.20 -16.66
N PHE A 204 12.27 9.76 -15.72
CA PHE A 204 13.09 8.54 -15.90
C PHE A 204 13.17 7.62 -14.68
N MET A 205 12.79 8.09 -13.49
CA MET A 205 12.94 7.31 -12.26
C MET A 205 11.63 6.62 -11.89
N GLY A 206 11.71 5.29 -11.72
CA GLY A 206 10.55 4.45 -11.42
C GLY A 206 9.67 4.18 -12.64
N GLU A 207 8.44 3.73 -12.38
CA GLU A 207 7.47 3.40 -13.40
C GLU A 207 6.22 4.30 -13.31
N PRO A 208 5.46 4.43 -14.41
CA PRO A 208 4.10 4.96 -14.37
C PRO A 208 3.23 4.12 -13.43
N ARG A 209 2.32 4.79 -12.72
CA ARG A 209 1.57 4.18 -11.62
C ARG A 209 0.24 4.85 -11.38
N VAL A 210 -0.68 4.10 -10.80
CA VAL A 210 -2.03 4.56 -10.45
C VAL A 210 -2.27 4.27 -8.97
N ASN A 211 -2.64 5.28 -8.19
CA ASN A 211 -2.99 5.11 -6.78
C ASN A 211 -4.42 4.57 -6.65
N VAL A 212 -4.58 3.38 -6.11
CA VAL A 212 -5.87 2.68 -6.04
C VAL A 212 -6.85 3.37 -5.10
N LEU A 213 -6.38 3.92 -3.97
CA LEU A 213 -7.26 4.59 -3.01
C LEU A 213 -7.78 5.91 -3.57
N GLU A 214 -6.91 6.71 -4.19
CA GLU A 214 -7.33 7.96 -4.85
C GLU A 214 -8.31 7.67 -5.99
N LEU A 215 -7.97 6.67 -6.83
CA LEU A 215 -8.81 6.25 -7.95
C LEU A 215 -10.20 5.79 -7.49
N ASN A 216 -10.28 4.94 -6.46
CA ASN A 216 -11.56 4.46 -5.94
C ASN A 216 -12.33 5.56 -5.20
N THR A 217 -11.66 6.51 -4.54
CA THR A 217 -12.31 7.67 -3.94
C THR A 217 -12.94 8.55 -5.02
N ALA A 218 -12.24 8.76 -6.13
CA ALA A 218 -12.76 9.50 -7.27
C ALA A 218 -13.89 8.74 -8.01
N LEU A 219 -13.78 7.42 -8.13
CA LEU A 219 -14.85 6.56 -8.67
C LEU A 219 -16.12 6.64 -7.80
N LYS A 220 -15.98 6.56 -6.48
CA LYS A 220 -17.08 6.71 -5.53
C LYS A 220 -17.78 8.06 -5.73
N ALA A 221 -16.99 9.12 -5.87
CA ALA A 221 -17.47 10.46 -6.17
C ALA A 221 -18.26 10.57 -7.49
N LEU A 222 -18.01 9.73 -8.50
CA LEU A 222 -18.76 9.70 -9.76
C LEU A 222 -20.07 8.92 -9.65
N THR A 223 -20.11 7.87 -8.83
CA THR A 223 -21.28 6.99 -8.68
C THR A 223 -22.31 7.52 -7.68
N GLY A 224 -21.97 8.57 -6.91
CA GLY A 224 -22.89 9.19 -5.94
C GLY A 224 -23.13 8.36 -4.68
N ASN A 225 -22.29 7.34 -4.44
CA ASN A 225 -22.30 6.49 -3.24
C ASN A 225 -21.42 7.05 -2.11
#